data_AF-A0A0M3IXC9-F1
#
_entry.id   AF-A0A0M3IXC9-F1
#
_cell.length_a   1.000
_cell.length_b   1.000
_cell.length_c   1.000
_cell.angle_alpha   90.00
_cell.angle_beta   90.00
_cell.angle_gamma   90.00
#
_symmetry.space_group_name_H-M   'P 1'
#
loop_
_entity.id
_entity.type
_entity.pdbx_description
1 polymer ?
#
loop_
_entity_poly.entity_id
_entity_poly.type
_entity_poly.pdbx_seq_one_letter_code
_entity_poly.pdbx_strand_id
1 'polypeptide(L)' 'MAWDTTRKPRENEINGVDYFFVRESTMKTMLRNGLFVDCGEYEGNLYGTTEAAVRIVAQRHVSNLFMQISKN' A
#
# COMPACT_ATOMS: atom_id res chain seq x y z
N MET A 1 0.73 7.33 -0.20
CA MET A 1 1.54 6.22 -0.74
C MET A 1 0.84 4.93 -0.33
N ALA A 2 0.12 4.29 -1.25
CA ALA A 2 -0.58 3.03 -1.01
C ALA A 2 0.38 1.85 -1.18
N TRP A 3 0.18 0.79 -0.42
CA TRP A 3 1.01 -0.42 -0.50
C TRP A 3 0.19 -1.65 -0.92
N ASP A 4 -1.10 -1.67 -0.59
CA ASP A 4 -2.07 -2.68 -1.01
C ASP A 4 -3.00 -2.10 -2.09
N THR A 5 -3.31 -2.87 -3.12
CA THR A 5 -4.28 -2.48 -4.15
C THR A 5 -5.12 -3.64 -4.68
N THR A 6 -6.36 -3.36 -5.07
CA THR A 6 -7.22 -4.33 -5.78
C THR A 6 -7.07 -4.30 -7.28
N ARG A 7 -6.30 -3.33 -7.80
CA ARG A 7 -5.98 -3.26 -9.22
C ARG A 7 -5.24 -4.53 -9.63
N LYS A 8 -5.45 -5.00 -10.86
CA LYS A 8 -4.60 -6.06 -11.41
C LYS A 8 -3.18 -5.53 -11.67
N PRO A 9 -2.13 -6.35 -11.46
CA PRO A 9 -0.78 -5.97 -11.86
C PRO A 9 -0.71 -5.72 -13.37
N ARG A 10 0.06 -4.72 -13.77
CA ARG A 10 0.54 -4.54 -15.14
C ARG A 10 1.65 -5.55 -15.42
N GLU A 11 1.98 -5.75 -16.70
CA GLU A 11 2.92 -6.79 -17.14
C GLU A 11 4.29 -6.76 -16.43
N ASN A 12 4.80 -5.57 -16.12
CA ASN A 12 6.10 -5.37 -15.49
C ASN A 12 6.04 -5.14 -13.97
N GLU A 13 4.85 -5.25 -13.36
CA GLU A 13 4.69 -5.08 -11.91
C GLU A 13 4.79 -6.42 -11.18
N ILE A 14 5.53 -6.42 -10.08
CA ILE A 14 5.81 -7.59 -9.26
C ILE A 14 5.10 -7.45 -7.92
N ASN A 15 4.29 -8.45 -7.58
CA ASN A 15 3.58 -8.50 -6.32
C ASN A 15 4.56 -8.54 -5.12
N GLY A 16 4.35 -7.62 -4.16
CA GLY A 16 5.19 -7.45 -2.99
C GLY A 16 6.46 -6.63 -3.21
N VAL A 17 6.68 -6.15 -4.44
CA VAL A 17 7.76 -5.21 -4.79
C VAL A 17 7.14 -3.85 -5.13
N ASP A 18 6.27 -3.80 -6.15
CA ASP A 18 5.61 -2.57 -6.56
C ASP A 18 4.38 -2.27 -5.68
N TYR A 19 3.51 -3.26 -5.53
CA TYR A 19 2.34 -3.26 -4.64
C TYR A 19 2.06 -4.69 -4.17
N PHE A 20 1.30 -4.83 -3.09
CA PHE A 20 0.56 -6.05 -2.81
C PHE A 20 -0.78 -6.02 -3.54
N PHE A 21 -0.87 -6.80 -4.62
CA PHE A 21 -2.08 -6.95 -5.41
C PHE A 21 -3.00 -7.95 -4.70
N VAL A 22 -3.99 -7.42 -3.99
CA VAL A 22 -4.92 -8.19 -3.16
C VAL A 22 -6.30 -8.26 -3.80
N ARG A 23 -7.08 -9.30 -3.47
CA ARG A 23 -8.48 -9.37 -3.92
C ARG A 23 -9.32 -8.32 -3.19
N GLU A 24 -10.35 -7.81 -3.86
CA GLU A 24 -11.28 -6.84 -3.28
C GLU A 24 -11.96 -7.36 -2.01
N SER A 25 -12.30 -8.66 -1.96
CA SER A 25 -12.85 -9.29 -0.75
C SER A 25 -11.89 -9.26 0.44
N THR A 26 -10.60 -9.45 0.19
CA THR A 26 -9.54 -9.32 1.20
C THR A 26 -9.44 -7.87 1.67
N MET A 27 -9.39 -6.92 0.73
CA MET A 27 -9.31 -5.50 1.02
C MET A 27 -10.50 -5.02 1.88
N LYS A 28 -11.73 -5.39 1.49
CA LYS A 28 -12.95 -5.11 2.26
C LYS A 28 -12.93 -5.72 3.66
N THR A 29 -12.31 -6.89 3.83
CA THR A 29 -12.16 -7.52 5.15
C THR A 29 -11.16 -6.77 6.02
N MET A 30 -10.03 -6.35 5.46
CA MET A 30 -9.04 -5.54 6.16
C MET A 30 -9.59 -4.16 6.56
N LEU A 31 -10.43 -3.55 5.71
CA LEU A 31 -11.18 -2.33 6.02
C LEU A 31 -12.12 -2.53 7.21
N ARG A 32 -12.95 -3.58 7.21
CA ARG A 32 -13.84 -3.89 8.34
C ARG A 32 -13.08 -4.14 9.63
N ASN A 33 -11.88 -4.69 9.55
CA ASN A 33 -11.02 -4.95 10.69
C ASN A 33 -10.19 -3.75 11.13
N GLY A 34 -10.33 -2.58 10.49
CA GLY A 34 -9.63 -1.35 10.87
C GLY A 34 -8.11 -1.40 10.67
N LEU A 35 -7.63 -2.19 9.71
CA LEU A 35 -6.18 -2.42 9.51
C LEU A 35 -5.47 -1.33 8.69
N PHE A 36 -6.22 -0.43 8.07
CA PHE A 36 -5.69 0.65 7.23
C PHE A 36 -5.51 1.94 8.00
N VAL A 37 -4.34 2.55 7.84
CA VAL A 37 -4.04 3.91 8.29
C VAL A 37 -4.64 4.93 7.31
N ASP A 38 -4.61 4.58 6.03
CA ASP A 38 -5.19 5.37 4.94
C ASP A 38 -5.73 4.42 3.86
N CYS A 39 -6.85 4.79 3.24
CA CYS A 39 -7.46 4.05 2.15
C CYS A 39 -8.28 4.97 1.24
N GLY A 40 -8.27 4.68 -0.05
CA GLY A 40 -9.06 5.41 -1.04
C GLY A 40 -9.36 4.57 -2.28
N GLU A 41 -10.15 5.14 -3.16
CA GLU A 41 -10.51 4.54 -4.45
C GLU A 41 -9.96 5.41 -5.59
N TYR A 42 -9.41 4.75 -6.61
CA TYR A 42 -8.97 5.40 -7.84
C TYR A 42 -9.24 4.48 -9.04
N GLU A 43 -9.90 5.02 -10.06
CA GLU A 43 -10.32 4.28 -11.26
C GLU A 43 -11.01 2.94 -10.94
N GLY A 44 -11.92 2.94 -9.95
CA GLY A 44 -12.67 1.75 -9.53
C GLY A 44 -11.85 0.69 -8.77
N ASN A 45 -10.60 1.00 -8.40
CA ASN A 45 -9.75 0.11 -7.62
C ASN A 45 -9.47 0.71 -6.25
N LEU A 46 -9.45 -0.13 -5.22
CA LEU A 46 -9.10 0.28 -3.87
C LEU A 46 -7.58 0.30 -3.72
N TYR A 47 -7.11 1.28 -2.97
CA TYR A 47 -5.72 1.47 -2.59
C TYR A 47 -5.67 1.75 -1.10
N GLY A 48 -4.72 1.15 -0.39
CA GLY A 48 -4.59 1.38 1.04
C GLY A 48 -3.20 1.15 1.57
N THR A 49 -2.97 1.68 2.76
CA THR A 49 -1.74 1.52 3.52
C THR A 49 -2.06 0.99 4.89
N THR A 50 -1.66 -0.25 5.15
CA THR A 50 -1.80 -0.83 6.48
C THR A 50 -0.72 -0.33 7.43
N GLU A 51 -1.00 -0.38 8.73
CA GLU A 51 0.02 -0.09 9.75
C GLU A 51 1.20 -1.06 9.64
N ALA A 52 0.93 -2.33 9.29
CA ALA A 52 1.96 -3.32 9.04
C ALA A 52 2.88 -2.93 7.87
N ALA A 53 2.33 -2.41 6.76
CA ALA A 53 3.12 -1.93 5.64
C ALA A 53 4.02 -0.75 6.05
N VAL A 54 3.50 0.21 6.84
CA VAL A 54 4.31 1.31 7.39
C VAL A 54 5.46 0.78 8.23
N ARG A 55 5.20 -0.20 9.11
CA ARG A 55 6.23 -0.83 9.96
C ARG A 55 7.28 -1.57 9.14
N ILE A 56 6.90 -2.28 8.09
CA ILE A 56 7.82 -2.98 7.19
C ILE A 56 8.73 -1.97 6.47
N VAL A 57 8.17 -0.89 5.92
CA VAL A 57 8.98 0.15 5.26
C VAL A 57 9.90 0.85 6.25
N ALA A 58 9.41 1.17 7.44
CA ALA A 58 10.21 1.77 8.51
C ALA A 58 11.36 0.86 8.97
N GLN A 59 11.13 -0.45 9.07
CA GLN A 59 12.17 -1.44 9.42
C GLN A 59 13.15 -1.72 8.27
N ARG A 60 12.70 -1.58 7.02
CA ARG A 60 13.53 -1.74 5.81
C ARG A 60 14.32 -0.47 5.45
N HIS A 61 14.09 0.66 6.11
CA HIS A 61 14.77 1.94 5.87
C HIS A 61 15.81 2.30 6.95
N VAL A 62 16.91 1.56 6.92
CA VAL A 62 18.25 2.16 6.86
C VAL A 62 18.58 2.07 5.36
N SER A 63 18.30 3.03 4.47
CA SER A 63 18.99 4.32 4.45
C SER A 63 18.43 5.40 3.48
N ASN A 64 17.42 5.22 2.61
CA ASN A 64 17.40 6.09 1.41
C ASN A 64 16.10 6.72 0.89
N LEU A 65 14.97 6.76 1.60
CA LEU A 65 13.76 7.33 0.97
C LEU A 65 12.82 8.06 1.95
N PHE A 66 12.61 9.34 1.63
CA PHE A 66 11.44 10.16 1.98
C PHE A 66 11.34 10.87 3.34
N MET A 67 12.49 11.35 3.83
CA MET A 67 12.60 12.66 4.48
C MET A 67 12.59 13.82 3.44
N GLN A 68 12.01 13.61 2.25
CA GLN A 68 11.93 14.63 1.18
C GLN A 68 10.63 15.45 1.22
N ILE A 69 9.69 15.14 2.11
CA ILE A 69 8.47 15.95 2.29
C ILE A 69 8.68 17.19 3.18
N SER A 70 9.93 17.50 3.56
CA SER A 70 10.27 18.68 4.38
C SER A 70 11.16 19.71 3.69
N LYS A 71 11.50 19.55 2.40
CA LYS A 71 12.29 20.55 1.65
C LYS A 71 11.85 20.64 0.20
N ASN A 72 10.66 21.17 -0.03
CA ASN A 72 10.40 22.28 -0.96
C ASN A 72 8.96 22.76 -0.81
#